data_AF-A0A6J7FTF7-F1
#
_entry.id   AF-A0A6J7FTF7-F1
#
_cell.length_a   1.000
_cell.length_b   1.000
_cell.length_c   1.000
_cell.angle_alpha   90.00
_cell.angle_beta   90.00
_cell.angle_gamma   90.00
#
_symmetry.space_group_name_H-M   'P 1'
#
loop_
_entity.id
_entity.type
_entity.pdbx_description
1 polymer ?
#
loop_
_entity_poly.entity_id
_entity_poly.type
_entity_poly.pdbx_seq_one_letter_code
_entity_poly.pdbx_strand_id
1 'polypeptide(L)'
;MRLDIDPDELRASIAGNYEAVRFEVDAVSEHLADALGLRLPSPLVVFPVFDAIDVAETAETIVAAHRTPGIGVGDTARRIADVLAVVSHADVGLVARADTGDDVIAILAATVASLRGDDIASALAAPNVDALRKLIPEAAEAVREVLLGVEIADAVAARARLVDVGLIASGTSTT
;
A
#
# COMPACT_ATOMS: atom_id res chain seq x y z
N MET A 1 -0.13 -16.87 1.78
CA MET A 1 1.24 -16.50 1.38
C MET A 1 1.29 -16.50 -0.14
N ARG A 2 1.35 -15.32 -0.75
CA ARG A 2 1.49 -15.13 -2.19
C ARG A 2 2.96 -14.78 -2.47
N LEU A 3 3.56 -15.43 -3.45
CA LEU A 3 4.90 -15.10 -3.94
C LEU A 3 4.75 -14.23 -5.20
N ASP A 4 5.58 -13.21 -5.30
CA ASP A 4 5.75 -12.27 -6.41
C ASP A 4 6.58 -12.87 -7.57
N ILE A 5 7.12 -14.08 -7.38
CA ILE A 5 7.84 -14.89 -8.37
C ILE A 5 7.23 -16.29 -8.44
N ASP A 6 7.27 -16.92 -9.62
CA ASP A 6 6.87 -18.32 -9.79
C ASP A 6 7.73 -19.23 -8.87
N PRO A 7 7.11 -20.08 -8.02
CA PRO A 7 7.86 -20.96 -7.13
C PRO A 7 8.83 -21.90 -7.85
N ASP A 8 8.54 -22.30 -9.08
CA ASP A 8 9.40 -23.17 -9.87
C ASP A 8 10.56 -22.39 -10.51
N GLU A 9 10.34 -21.13 -10.88
CA GLU A 9 11.38 -20.20 -11.31
C GLU A 9 12.34 -19.86 -10.16
N LEU A 10 11.80 -19.65 -8.95
CA LEU A 10 12.55 -19.47 -7.72
C LEU A 10 13.43 -20.69 -7.40
N ARG A 11 12.88 -21.90 -7.55
CA ARG A 11 13.63 -23.16 -7.34
C ARG A 11 14.70 -23.41 -8.39
N ALA A 12 14.54 -22.92 -9.61
CA ALA A 12 15.53 -23.07 -10.67
C ALA A 12 16.76 -22.16 -10.47
N SER A 13 16.61 -21.08 -9.71
CA SER A 13 17.61 -20.02 -9.52
C SER A 13 18.55 -20.23 -8.31
N ILE A 14 18.98 -21.47 -8.03
CA ILE A 14 19.73 -21.88 -6.81
C ILE A 14 21.07 -21.13 -6.59
N ALA A 15 21.51 -20.26 -7.51
CA ALA A 15 22.69 -19.40 -7.34
C ALA A 15 22.41 -18.03 -6.69
N GLY A 16 21.14 -17.60 -6.56
CA GLY A 16 20.77 -16.33 -5.95
C GLY A 16 20.40 -16.48 -4.47
N ASN A 17 21.01 -15.68 -3.58
CA ASN A 17 20.58 -15.60 -2.19
C ASN A 17 19.31 -14.74 -2.13
N TYR A 18 18.13 -15.36 -2.29
CA TYR A 18 16.85 -14.66 -2.22
C TYR A 18 16.49 -14.38 -0.77
N GLU A 19 16.53 -13.11 -0.39
CA GLU A 19 16.02 -12.63 0.89
C GLU A 19 14.60 -12.10 0.67
N ALA A 20 13.63 -12.67 1.39
CA ALA A 20 12.26 -12.16 1.34
C ALA A 20 12.28 -10.70 1.83
N VAL A 21 11.84 -9.75 1.00
CA VAL A 21 11.83 -8.33 1.39
C VAL A 21 10.62 -8.02 2.29
N ARG A 22 9.52 -8.76 2.09
CA ARG A 22 8.26 -8.57 2.81
C ARG A 22 7.39 -9.82 2.74
N PHE A 23 6.64 -10.09 3.79
CA PHE A 23 5.58 -11.11 3.80
C PHE A 23 4.21 -10.43 3.81
N GLU A 24 3.24 -11.09 3.20
CA GLU A 24 1.86 -10.61 3.16
C GLU A 24 0.91 -11.73 3.57
N VAL A 25 -0.09 -11.36 4.37
CA VAL A 25 -1.15 -12.25 4.81
C VAL A 25 -2.49 -11.55 4.74
N ASP A 26 -3.45 -12.20 4.09
CA ASP A 26 -4.86 -11.84 4.21
C ASP A 26 -5.40 -12.47 5.50
N ALA A 27 -5.92 -11.64 6.40
CA ALA A 27 -6.38 -12.07 7.71
C ALA A 27 -7.86 -11.72 7.89
N VAL A 28 -8.71 -12.74 7.99
CA VAL A 28 -10.07 -12.56 8.51
C VAL A 28 -10.03 -12.21 9.99
N SER A 29 -11.06 -11.56 10.52
CA SER A 29 -11.13 -11.07 11.89
C SER A 29 -10.81 -12.14 12.95
N GLU A 30 -11.25 -13.38 12.72
CA GLU A 30 -10.97 -14.53 13.60
C GLU A 30 -9.48 -14.95 13.64
N HIS A 31 -8.71 -14.63 12.59
CA HIS A 31 -7.30 -15.01 12.44
C HIS A 31 -6.34 -13.82 12.57
N LEU A 32 -6.85 -12.62 12.86
CA LEU A 32 -6.02 -11.43 13.00
C LEU A 32 -4.95 -11.60 14.10
N ALA A 33 -5.34 -12.13 15.27
CA ALA A 33 -4.40 -12.37 16.36
C ALA A 33 -3.27 -13.35 15.98
N ASP A 34 -3.60 -14.41 15.24
CA ASP A 34 -2.63 -15.39 14.75
C ASP A 34 -1.68 -14.75 13.72
N ALA A 35 -2.22 -13.95 12.79
CA ALA A 35 -1.44 -13.21 11.80
C ALA A 35 -0.43 -12.25 12.47
N LEU A 36 -0.85 -11.50 13.49
CA LEU A 36 0.02 -10.62 14.26
C LEU A 36 1.07 -11.39 15.09
N GLY A 37 0.74 -12.62 15.49
CA GLY A 37 1.62 -13.55 16.20
C GLY A 37 2.78 -14.08 15.36
N LEU A 38 2.69 -14.02 14.02
CA LEU A 38 3.73 -14.55 13.13
C LEU A 38 5.10 -13.91 13.42
N ARG A 39 6.12 -14.77 13.49
CA ARG A 39 7.53 -14.41 13.65
C ARG A 39 8.24 -14.73 12.35
N LEU A 40 8.41 -13.71 11.52
CA LEU A 40 8.98 -13.82 10.18
C LEU A 40 10.32 -13.06 10.14
N PRO A 41 11.27 -13.49 9.30
CA PRO A 41 12.60 -12.85 9.20
C PRO A 41 12.54 -11.45 8.57
N SER A 42 11.41 -11.07 7.98
CA SER A 42 11.21 -9.82 7.25
C SER A 42 9.87 -9.18 7.63
N PRO A 43 9.66 -7.89 7.33
CA PRO A 43 8.41 -7.18 7.65
C PRO A 43 7.16 -7.90 7.14
N LEU A 44 6.08 -7.83 7.92
CA LEU A 44 4.79 -8.43 7.60
C LEU A 44 3.73 -7.34 7.37
N VAL A 45 3.08 -7.43 6.22
CA VAL A 45 1.87 -6.69 5.88
C VAL A 45 0.67 -7.58 6.17
N VAL A 46 -0.30 -7.03 6.88
CA VAL A 46 -1.58 -7.69 7.16
C VAL A 46 -2.65 -6.98 6.37
N PHE A 47 -3.30 -7.70 5.46
CA PHE A 47 -4.50 -7.26 4.74
C PHE A 47 -5.73 -7.79 5.49
N PRO A 48 -6.32 -7.01 6.41
CA PRO A 48 -7.52 -7.43 7.12
C PRO A 48 -8.70 -7.56 6.15
N VAL A 49 -9.42 -8.67 6.24
CA VAL A 49 -10.72 -8.83 5.56
C VAL A 49 -11.77 -8.20 6.47
N PHE A 50 -12.10 -6.94 6.21
CA PHE A 50 -13.05 -6.18 7.01
C PHE A 50 -14.48 -6.73 6.84
N ASP A 51 -14.97 -7.44 7.84
CA ASP A 51 -16.35 -7.93 7.94
C ASP A 51 -17.28 -6.99 8.75
N ALA A 52 -16.73 -6.04 9.54
CA ALA A 52 -17.51 -5.15 10.41
C ALA A 52 -16.98 -3.69 10.52
N ILE A 53 -17.64 -2.91 11.40
CA ILE A 53 -17.66 -1.44 11.54
C ILE A 53 -16.32 -0.83 12.03
N ASP A 54 -15.44 -1.62 12.64
CA ASP A 54 -14.32 -1.13 13.46
C ASP A 54 -12.98 -1.16 12.71
N VAL A 55 -12.94 -0.57 11.52
CA VAL A 55 -11.77 -0.54 10.63
C VAL A 55 -10.59 0.19 11.27
N ALA A 56 -10.85 1.34 11.90
CA ALA A 56 -9.82 2.11 12.59
C ALA A 56 -9.21 1.32 13.76
N GLU A 57 -10.04 0.67 14.61
CA GLU A 57 -9.57 -0.16 15.73
C GLU A 57 -8.73 -1.35 15.24
N THR A 58 -9.14 -1.95 14.12
CA THR A 58 -8.37 -3.02 13.47
C THR A 58 -7.00 -2.52 13.02
N ALA A 59 -6.94 -1.36 12.36
CA ALA A 59 -5.69 -0.74 11.94
C ALA A 59 -4.80 -0.37 13.15
N GLU A 60 -5.37 0.19 14.22
CA GLU A 60 -4.67 0.50 15.46
C GLU A 60 -4.05 -0.77 16.08
N THR A 61 -4.79 -1.88 16.08
CA THR A 61 -4.30 -3.17 16.58
C THR A 61 -3.10 -3.69 15.77
N ILE A 62 -3.15 -3.57 14.44
CA ILE A 62 -2.06 -3.95 13.54
C ILE A 62 -0.82 -3.07 13.81
N VAL A 63 -1.01 -1.75 13.88
CA VAL A 63 0.04 -0.77 14.14
C VAL A 63 0.68 -0.99 15.51
N ALA A 64 -0.11 -1.21 16.56
CA ALA A 64 0.36 -1.45 17.92
C ALA A 64 1.20 -2.74 18.03
N ALA A 65 0.99 -3.70 17.14
CA ALA A 65 1.82 -4.90 17.01
C ALA A 65 3.11 -4.68 16.18
N HIS A 66 3.40 -3.43 15.78
CA HIS A 66 4.47 -3.06 14.85
C HIS A 66 4.39 -3.87 13.55
N ARG A 67 3.19 -3.90 12.96
CA ARG A 67 2.91 -4.51 11.65
C ARG A 67 2.38 -3.46 10.69
N THR A 68 2.53 -3.73 9.40
CA THR A 68 2.08 -2.81 8.34
C THR A 68 0.65 -3.18 7.93
N PRO A 69 -0.32 -2.26 8.04
CA PRO A 69 -1.65 -2.51 7.50
C PRO A 69 -1.65 -2.47 5.96
N GLY A 70 -2.47 -3.32 5.38
CA GLY A 70 -2.76 -3.39 3.96
C GLY A 70 -4.16 -2.86 3.63
N ILE A 71 -4.31 -2.16 2.51
CA ILE A 71 -5.62 -1.74 1.96
C ILE A 71 -5.76 -2.23 0.51
N GLY A 72 -6.99 -2.40 0.02
CA GLY A 72 -7.25 -2.72 -1.38
C GLY A 72 -8.23 -1.75 -2.03
N VAL A 73 -8.17 -1.62 -3.36
CA VAL A 73 -9.18 -0.86 -4.14
C VAL A 73 -10.59 -1.43 -4.06
N GLY A 74 -10.72 -2.70 -3.64
CA GLY A 74 -12.01 -3.30 -3.31
C GLY A 74 -12.62 -2.77 -2.00
N ASP A 75 -11.86 -2.06 -1.18
CA ASP A 75 -12.36 -1.43 0.03
C ASP A 75 -13.18 -0.18 -0.28
N THR A 76 -14.13 0.14 0.60
CA THR A 76 -14.89 1.38 0.47
C THR A 76 -14.00 2.59 0.81
N ALA A 77 -14.30 3.75 0.22
CA ALA A 77 -13.56 4.98 0.51
C ALA A 77 -13.49 5.31 2.02
N ARG A 78 -14.54 4.97 2.77
CA ARG A 78 -14.57 5.12 4.22
C ARG A 78 -13.53 4.23 4.91
N ARG A 79 -13.43 2.95 4.51
CA ARG A 79 -12.43 2.03 5.07
C ARG A 79 -11.01 2.49 4.80
N ILE A 80 -10.74 2.91 3.57
CA ILE A 80 -9.44 3.47 3.19
C ILE A 80 -9.12 4.71 4.03
N ALA A 81 -10.09 5.61 4.23
CA ALA A 81 -9.93 6.79 5.06
C ALA A 81 -9.66 6.44 6.54
N ASP A 82 -10.38 5.48 7.10
CA ASP A 82 -10.21 5.04 8.50
C ASP A 82 -8.79 4.45 8.72
N VAL A 83 -8.27 3.64 7.79
CA VAL A 83 -6.89 3.12 7.87
C VAL A 83 -5.87 4.25 7.71
N LEU A 84 -6.04 5.12 6.72
CA LEU A 84 -5.13 6.26 6.48
C LEU A 84 -5.07 7.21 7.67
N ALA A 85 -6.19 7.46 8.34
CA ALA A 85 -6.25 8.31 9.53
C ALA A 85 -5.39 7.76 10.67
N VAL A 86 -5.36 6.43 10.85
CA VAL A 86 -4.51 5.77 11.86
C VAL A 86 -3.05 5.82 11.45
N VAL A 87 -2.74 5.42 10.20
CA VAL A 87 -1.36 5.28 9.72
C VAL A 87 -0.63 6.62 9.63
N SER A 88 -1.31 7.70 9.25
CA SER A 88 -0.72 9.05 9.17
C SER A 88 -0.19 9.58 10.51
N HIS A 89 -0.53 8.93 11.63
CA HIS A 89 -0.06 9.26 12.97
C HIS A 89 0.78 8.15 13.61
N ALA A 90 1.15 7.12 12.84
CA ALA A 90 1.90 5.97 13.31
C ALA A 90 3.35 5.98 12.80
N ASP A 91 4.22 5.26 13.50
CA ASP A 91 5.63 5.04 13.08
C ASP A 91 5.77 3.93 12.03
N VAL A 92 4.66 3.44 11.48
CA VAL A 92 4.62 2.45 10.39
C VAL A 92 3.85 3.02 9.22
N GLY A 93 4.24 2.69 8.00
CA GLY A 93 3.46 3.01 6.80
C GLY A 93 2.38 1.96 6.51
N LEU A 94 1.80 2.03 5.31
CA LEU A 94 0.81 1.11 4.75
C LEU A 94 1.24 0.61 3.37
N VAL A 95 0.59 -0.47 2.94
CA VAL A 95 0.74 -1.01 1.58
C VAL A 95 -0.64 -1.11 0.95
N ALA A 96 -0.74 -0.74 -0.32
CA ALA A 96 -2.00 -0.80 -1.03
C ALA A 96 -1.99 -1.86 -2.14
N ARG A 97 -3.16 -2.39 -2.49
CA ARG A 97 -3.38 -3.20 -3.69
C ARG A 97 -4.29 -2.43 -4.64
N ALA A 98 -3.88 -2.36 -5.90
CA ALA A 98 -4.56 -1.65 -6.97
C ALA A 98 -4.75 -2.55 -8.20
N ASP A 99 -5.83 -2.33 -8.94
CA ASP A 99 -6.11 -3.06 -10.18
C ASP A 99 -5.56 -2.31 -11.40
N THR A 100 -5.59 -0.98 -11.37
CA THR A 100 -5.23 -0.11 -12.49
C THR A 100 -4.29 1.03 -12.09
N GLY A 101 -3.66 1.65 -13.09
CA GLY A 101 -2.85 2.86 -12.85
C GLY A 101 -3.65 4.06 -12.32
N ASP A 102 -4.94 4.16 -12.65
CA ASP A 102 -5.81 5.22 -12.10
C ASP A 102 -6.09 4.98 -10.62
N ASP A 103 -6.20 3.73 -10.19
CA ASP A 103 -6.32 3.41 -8.76
C ASP A 103 -5.06 3.79 -7.98
N VAL A 104 -3.87 3.58 -8.55
CA VAL A 104 -2.61 4.03 -7.95
C VAL A 104 -2.64 5.55 -7.74
N ILE A 105 -3.12 6.31 -8.73
CA ILE A 105 -3.25 7.76 -8.64
C ILE A 105 -4.27 8.14 -7.54
N ALA A 106 -5.39 7.42 -7.43
CA ALA A 106 -6.39 7.65 -6.40
C ALA A 106 -5.83 7.40 -4.98
N ILE A 107 -5.08 6.31 -4.79
CA ILE A 107 -4.42 6.01 -3.50
C ILE A 107 -3.37 7.07 -3.16
N LEU A 108 -2.58 7.54 -4.13
CA LEU A 108 -1.61 8.62 -3.92
C LEU A 108 -2.32 9.91 -3.50
N ALA A 109 -3.41 10.28 -4.18
CA ALA A 109 -4.21 11.46 -3.82
C ALA A 109 -4.83 11.34 -2.42
N ALA A 110 -5.35 10.17 -2.08
CA ALA A 110 -5.90 9.86 -0.76
C ALA A 110 -4.85 9.98 0.35
N THR A 111 -3.64 9.48 0.10
CA THR A 111 -2.51 9.57 1.03
C THR A 111 -2.12 11.03 1.28
N VAL A 112 -2.00 11.82 0.21
CA VAL A 112 -1.73 13.27 0.33
C VAL A 112 -2.85 13.99 1.09
N ALA A 113 -4.11 13.65 0.81
CA ALA A 113 -5.24 14.24 1.53
C ALA A 113 -5.20 13.91 3.02
N SER A 114 -4.89 12.66 3.38
CA SER A 114 -4.74 12.23 4.78
C SER A 114 -3.65 13.02 5.51
N LEU A 115 -2.45 13.15 4.89
CA LEU A 115 -1.33 13.91 5.45
C LEU A 115 -1.65 15.40 5.65
N ARG A 116 -2.57 15.94 4.87
CA ARG A 116 -3.01 17.34 4.95
C ARG A 116 -4.22 17.56 5.85
N GLY A 117 -4.89 16.48 6.27
CA GLY A 117 -6.20 16.55 6.93
C GLY A 117 -7.34 16.99 5.99
N ASP A 118 -7.18 16.80 4.67
CA ASP A 118 -8.19 17.07 3.65
C ASP A 118 -9.18 15.88 3.51
N ASP A 119 -10.24 16.06 2.71
CA ASP A 119 -11.25 15.01 2.45
C ASP A 119 -10.69 13.87 1.58
N ILE A 120 -10.39 12.75 2.23
CA ILE A 120 -9.86 11.52 1.61
C ILE A 120 -10.85 10.92 0.61
N ALA A 121 -12.15 10.92 0.91
CA ALA A 121 -13.15 10.31 0.04
C ALA A 121 -13.30 11.10 -1.27
N SER A 122 -13.26 12.44 -1.17
CA SER A 122 -13.22 13.31 -2.35
C SER A 122 -11.93 13.11 -3.17
N ALA A 123 -10.78 12.95 -2.51
CA ALA A 123 -9.51 12.71 -3.19
C ALA A 123 -9.46 11.36 -3.92
N LEU A 124 -10.07 10.31 -3.36
CA LEU A 124 -10.24 9.02 -4.03
C LEU A 124 -11.14 9.12 -5.26
N ALA A 125 -12.27 9.81 -5.14
CA ALA A 125 -13.25 9.92 -6.23
C ALA A 125 -12.80 10.84 -7.38
N ALA A 126 -12.02 11.88 -7.07
CA ALA A 126 -11.54 12.86 -8.04
C ALA A 126 -10.06 13.23 -7.78
N PRO A 127 -9.10 12.35 -8.13
CA PRO A 127 -7.68 12.59 -7.86
C PRO A 127 -7.13 13.82 -8.59
N ASN A 128 -6.49 14.73 -7.85
CA ASN A 128 -5.89 15.93 -8.43
C ASN A 128 -4.43 15.67 -8.86
N VAL A 129 -4.26 15.17 -10.08
CA VAL A 129 -2.95 14.87 -10.67
C VAL A 129 -2.02 16.10 -10.70
N ASP A 130 -2.54 17.28 -11.00
CA ASP A 130 -1.71 18.50 -11.07
C ASP A 130 -1.17 18.91 -9.70
N ALA A 131 -1.91 18.65 -8.62
CA ALA A 131 -1.43 18.83 -7.26
C ALA A 131 -0.33 17.79 -6.92
N LEU A 132 -0.53 16.52 -7.30
CA LEU A 132 0.46 15.46 -7.10
C LEU A 132 1.79 15.76 -7.81
N ARG A 133 1.77 16.27 -9.04
CA ARG A 133 2.98 16.68 -9.77
C ARG A 133 3.73 17.84 -9.12
N LYS A 134 3.06 18.65 -8.30
CA LYS A 134 3.59 19.86 -7.66
C LYS A 134 3.99 19.63 -6.20
N LEU A 135 4.00 18.38 -5.74
CA LEU A 135 4.51 18.06 -4.40
C LEU A 135 5.95 18.53 -4.27
N ILE A 136 6.21 19.30 -3.22
CA ILE A 136 7.57 19.64 -2.82
C ILE A 136 8.29 18.38 -2.30
N PRO A 137 9.63 18.35 -2.29
CA PRO A 137 10.40 17.17 -1.88
C PRO A 137 9.99 16.59 -0.52
N GLU A 138 9.74 17.46 0.47
CA GLU A 138 9.35 17.10 1.83
C GLU A 138 7.97 16.43 1.86
N ALA A 139 7.02 16.94 1.07
CA ALA A 139 5.70 16.34 0.97
C ALA A 139 5.76 14.99 0.24
N ALA A 140 6.61 14.86 -0.78
CA ALA A 140 6.82 13.60 -1.47
C ALA A 140 7.52 12.56 -0.56
N GLU A 141 8.37 12.99 0.37
CA GLU A 141 8.99 12.14 1.38
C GLU A 141 7.96 11.64 2.39
N ALA A 142 7.12 12.51 2.94
CA ALA A 142 6.03 12.11 3.83
C ALA A 142 5.08 11.09 3.17
N VAL A 143 4.78 11.25 1.88
CA VAL A 143 3.99 10.25 1.13
C VAL A 143 4.71 8.91 1.05
N ARG A 144 6.05 8.87 0.89
CA ARG A 144 6.83 7.63 0.86
C ARG A 144 6.94 6.96 2.23
N GLU A 145 6.93 7.73 3.30
CA GLU A 145 6.90 7.20 4.68
C GLU A 145 5.55 6.55 4.99
N VAL A 146 4.45 7.15 4.53
CA VAL A 146 3.10 6.60 4.74
C VAL A 146 2.75 5.49 3.74
N LEU A 147 3.01 5.66 2.45
CA LEU A 147 2.69 4.67 1.41
C LEU A 147 3.96 3.94 0.96
N LEU A 148 4.22 2.78 1.57
CA LEU A 148 5.44 1.99 1.37
C LEU A 148 5.47 1.28 0.02
N GLY A 149 4.31 1.03 -0.58
CA GLY A 149 4.21 0.42 -1.90
C GLY A 149 2.78 0.18 -2.34
N VAL A 150 2.61 0.02 -3.65
CA VAL A 150 1.34 -0.37 -4.27
C VAL A 150 1.58 -1.62 -5.12
N GLU A 151 0.92 -2.71 -4.76
CA GLU A 151 0.87 -3.93 -5.55
C GLU A 151 -0.14 -3.80 -6.67
N ILE A 152 0.25 -4.19 -7.88
CA ILE A 152 -0.61 -4.17 -9.06
C ILE A 152 -0.25 -5.32 -9.99
N ALA A 153 -1.26 -5.98 -10.56
CA ALA A 153 -1.06 -7.14 -11.42
C ALA A 153 -0.33 -6.77 -12.73
N ASP A 154 -0.67 -5.63 -13.32
CA ASP A 154 -0.02 -5.12 -14.53
C ASP A 154 0.77 -3.85 -14.22
N ALA A 155 1.97 -4.04 -13.66
CA ALA A 155 2.88 -2.95 -13.34
C ALA A 155 3.33 -2.16 -14.59
N VAL A 156 3.35 -2.79 -15.78
CA VAL A 156 3.75 -2.13 -17.03
C VAL A 156 2.68 -1.13 -17.46
N ALA A 157 1.41 -1.56 -17.48
CA ALA A 157 0.29 -0.67 -17.81
C ALA A 157 0.14 0.45 -16.76
N ALA A 158 0.28 0.13 -15.48
CA ALA A 158 0.24 1.12 -14.41
C ALA A 158 1.36 2.16 -14.57
N ARG A 159 2.59 1.72 -14.83
CA ARG A 159 3.72 2.62 -15.09
C ARG A 159 3.47 3.49 -16.32
N ALA A 160 2.98 2.92 -17.42
CA ALA A 160 2.65 3.68 -18.62
C ALA A 160 1.62 4.78 -18.32
N ARG A 161 0.61 4.48 -17.50
CA ARG A 161 -0.38 5.45 -17.05
C ARG A 161 0.24 6.55 -16.19
N LEU A 162 1.10 6.22 -15.24
CA LEU A 162 1.82 7.21 -14.40
C LEU A 162 2.73 8.12 -15.22
N VAL A 163 3.34 7.61 -16.30
CA VAL A 163 4.12 8.40 -17.26
C VAL A 163 3.23 9.33 -18.09
N ASP A 164 2.10 8.82 -18.59
CA ASP A 164 1.11 9.59 -19.35
C ASP A 164 0.56 10.76 -18.52
N VAL A 165 0.27 10.52 -17.25
CA VAL A 165 -0.08 11.57 -16.30
C VAL A 165 1.14 12.29 -15.71
N GLY A 166 2.35 12.12 -16.24
CA GLY A 166 3.52 12.91 -15.86
C GLY A 166 3.90 12.87 -14.37
N LEU A 167 3.50 11.83 -13.64
CA LEU A 167 3.88 11.62 -12.23
C LEU A 167 5.26 10.99 -12.09
N ILE A 168 5.68 10.23 -13.11
CA ILE A 168 7.02 9.65 -13.18
C ILE A 168 7.63 9.90 -14.56
N ALA A 169 8.96 9.94 -14.62
CA ALA A 169 9.67 10.12 -15.87
C ALA A 169 9.52 8.90 -16.79
N SER A 170 9.49 9.13 -18.10
CA SER A 170 9.40 8.04 -19.10
C SER A 170 10.61 7.10 -19.07
N GLY A 171 11.74 7.52 -18.50
CA GLY A 171 13.03 6.82 -18.55
C GLY A 171 12.98 5.39 -17.98
N THR A 172 13.41 4.42 -18.78
CA THR A 172 13.73 3.06 -18.36
C THR A 172 14.87 3.09 -17.34
N SER A 173 14.57 2.83 -16.07
CA SER A 173 15.62 2.43 -15.11
C SER A 173 16.00 0.99 -15.43
N THR A 174 16.98 0.85 -16.33
CA THR A 174 17.78 -0.36 -16.45
C THR A 174 18.87 -0.30 -15.39
N THR A 175 18.74 -1.10 -14.33
CA THR A 175 19.89 -1.69 -13.63
C THR A 175 19.43 -2.92 -12.87
#